data_AF-A0ABD5Q3U9-F1
#
_entry.id   AF-A0ABD5Q3U9-F1
#
_cell.length_a   1.000
_cell.length_b   1.000
_cell.length_c   1.000
_cell.angle_alpha   90.00
_cell.angle_beta   90.00
_cell.angle_gamma   90.00
#
_symmetry.space_group_name_H-M   'P 1'
#
loop_
_entity.id
_entity.type
_entity.pdbx_description
1 polymer ?
#
loop_
_entity_poly.entity_id
_entity_poly.type
_entity_poly.pdbx_seq_one_letter_code
_entity_poly.pdbx_strand_id
1 'polypeptide(L)'
;MNKDEVRIIYSPGGPHVNRFHIAERTVVLDEALKDYPVAHDIILEHELAHAEHGGSNPDFLANLALEFRTDLFQSASTSAEADAVRQYMESETQDIPFKIALVNNIRSLWLPVMWSMGRVYRFLNSIVS
;
A
#
# COMPACT_ATOMS: atom_id res chain seq x y z
N MET A 1 3.43 -18.33 -9.83
CA MET A 1 2.20 -18.87 -9.22
C MET A 1 1.01 -18.22 -9.92
N ASN A 2 -0.10 -18.91 -10.16
CA ASN A 2 -1.17 -18.37 -11.03
C ASN A 2 -2.05 -17.34 -10.27
N LYS A 3 -2.31 -16.18 -10.89
CA LYS A 3 -3.16 -15.09 -10.33
C LYS A 3 -4.63 -15.48 -10.23
N ASP A 4 -5.05 -16.47 -11.03
CA ASP A 4 -6.44 -16.89 -11.19
C ASP A 4 -7.07 -17.55 -9.94
N GLU A 5 -6.30 -17.80 -8.88
CA GLU A 5 -6.80 -18.41 -7.64
C GLU A 5 -7.02 -17.39 -6.50
N VAL A 6 -6.74 -16.11 -6.72
CA VAL A 6 -6.91 -15.07 -5.69
C VAL A 6 -8.33 -14.53 -5.74
N ARG A 7 -9.05 -14.59 -4.62
CA ARG A 7 -10.39 -14.01 -4.47
C ARG A 7 -10.28 -12.52 -4.15
N ILE A 8 -11.10 -11.68 -4.76
CA ILE A 8 -11.19 -10.25 -4.43
C ILE A 8 -12.55 -10.01 -3.77
N ILE A 9 -12.54 -9.45 -2.56
CA ILE A 9 -13.75 -9.06 -1.84
C ILE A 9 -13.64 -7.60 -1.38
N TYR A 10 -14.78 -6.91 -1.29
CA TYR A 10 -14.86 -5.55 -0.76
C TYR A 10 -15.51 -5.58 0.62
N SER A 11 -14.95 -4.82 1.55
CA SER A 11 -15.46 -4.70 2.92
C SER A 11 -15.52 -3.22 3.32
N PRO A 12 -16.56 -2.79 4.04
CA PRO A 12 -16.67 -1.40 4.49
C PRO A 12 -15.66 -1.12 5.63
N GLY A 13 -14.50 -0.53 5.28
CA GLY A 13 -13.47 -0.04 6.19
C GLY A 13 -12.93 -1.03 7.24
N GLY A 14 -11.98 -0.56 8.06
CA GLY A 14 -11.49 -1.28 9.24
C GLY A 14 -10.07 -1.86 9.12
N PRO A 15 -9.54 -2.50 10.17
CA PRO A 15 -8.12 -2.85 10.29
C PRO A 15 -7.64 -3.98 9.34
N HIS A 16 -8.53 -4.49 8.50
CA HIS A 16 -8.29 -5.65 7.65
C HIS A 16 -8.65 -5.40 6.18
N VAL A 17 -8.87 -4.15 5.78
CA VAL A 17 -9.01 -3.78 4.36
C VAL A 17 -7.66 -3.43 3.74
N ASN A 18 -7.62 -3.41 2.41
CA ASN A 18 -6.43 -3.18 1.59
C ASN A 18 -5.28 -4.11 1.95
N ARG A 19 -5.58 -5.42 1.98
CA ARG A 19 -4.58 -6.43 2.32
C ARG A 19 -4.85 -7.79 1.68
N PHE A 20 -3.79 -8.51 1.39
CA PHE A 20 -3.82 -9.91 1.04
C PHE A 20 -3.80 -10.82 2.28
N HIS A 21 -4.80 -11.69 2.38
CA HIS A 21 -4.90 -12.76 3.38
C HIS A 21 -4.36 -14.07 2.82
N ILE A 22 -3.14 -14.44 3.21
CA ILE A 22 -2.42 -15.64 2.72
C ILE A 22 -3.23 -16.93 2.93
N ALA A 23 -3.80 -17.12 4.14
CA ALA A 23 -4.50 -18.36 4.49
C ALA A 23 -5.76 -18.60 3.64
N GLU A 24 -6.46 -17.52 3.29
CA GLU A 24 -7.73 -17.57 2.55
C GLU A 24 -7.55 -17.26 1.06
N ARG A 25 -6.30 -16.96 0.63
CA ARG A 25 -5.96 -16.47 -0.72
C ARG A 25 -6.91 -15.38 -1.20
N THR A 26 -7.19 -14.42 -0.32
CA THR A 26 -8.19 -13.40 -0.55
C THR A 26 -7.58 -12.02 -0.40
N VAL A 27 -7.75 -11.16 -1.39
CA VAL A 27 -7.51 -9.72 -1.29
C VAL A 27 -8.79 -9.09 -0.77
N VAL A 28 -8.69 -8.45 0.39
CA VAL A 28 -9.78 -7.65 0.96
C VAL A 28 -9.48 -6.20 0.63
N LEU A 29 -10.31 -5.58 -0.20
CA LEU A 29 -10.23 -4.15 -0.52
C LEU A 29 -11.27 -3.38 0.27
N ASP A 30 -10.97 -2.14 0.56
CA ASP A 30 -11.95 -1.21 1.11
C ASP A 30 -13.03 -0.93 0.07
N GLU A 31 -14.29 -0.90 0.50
CA GLU A 31 -15.41 -0.54 -0.37
C GLU A 31 -15.31 0.91 -0.87
N ALA A 32 -14.73 1.82 -0.07
CA ALA A 32 -14.51 3.21 -0.47
C ALA A 32 -13.62 3.34 -1.73
N LEU A 33 -12.75 2.37 -2.02
CA LEU A 33 -11.91 2.39 -3.22
C LEU A 33 -12.70 2.41 -4.53
N LYS A 34 -13.98 2.01 -4.53
CA LYS A 34 -14.85 2.11 -5.71
C LYS A 34 -15.00 3.55 -6.20
N ASP A 35 -14.87 4.53 -5.30
CA ASP A 35 -14.93 5.95 -5.63
C ASP A 35 -13.57 6.51 -6.09
N TYR A 36 -12.49 5.72 -5.99
CA TYR A 36 -11.11 6.08 -6.33
C TYR A 36 -10.50 5.07 -7.32
N PRO A 37 -10.96 5.01 -8.58
CA PRO A 37 -10.60 3.93 -9.52
C PRO A 37 -9.08 3.80 -9.77
N VAL A 38 -8.33 4.91 -9.77
CA VAL A 38 -6.88 4.87 -9.92
C VAL A 38 -6.20 4.30 -8.66
N ALA A 39 -6.63 4.73 -7.47
CA ALA A 39 -6.09 4.20 -6.22
C ALA A 39 -6.45 2.71 -6.05
N HIS A 40 -7.67 2.34 -6.44
CA HIS A 40 -8.14 0.97 -6.47
C HIS A 40 -7.19 0.07 -7.26
N ASP A 41 -6.89 0.42 -8.52
CA ASP A 41 -6.08 -0.44 -9.38
C ASP A 41 -4.65 -0.60 -8.84
N ILE A 42 -4.07 0.47 -8.30
CA ILE A 42 -2.72 0.46 -7.71
C ILE A 42 -2.68 -0.39 -6.45
N ILE A 43 -3.64 -0.22 -5.54
CA ILE A 43 -3.72 -0.99 -4.30
C ILE A 43 -3.99 -2.46 -4.62
N LEU A 44 -4.91 -2.75 -5.54
CA LEU A 44 -5.16 -4.11 -5.99
C LEU A 44 -3.90 -4.76 -6.59
N GLU A 45 -3.16 -4.06 -7.45
CA GLU A 45 -1.91 -4.58 -8.02
C GLU A 45 -0.87 -4.86 -6.94
N HIS A 46 -0.75 -3.99 -5.94
CA HIS A 46 0.13 -4.20 -4.79
C HIS A 46 -0.26 -5.44 -3.99
N GLU A 47 -1.54 -5.64 -3.69
CA GLU A 47 -2.01 -6.83 -2.96
C GLU A 47 -1.88 -8.12 -3.78
N LEU A 48 -2.06 -8.04 -5.10
CA LEU A 48 -1.78 -9.17 -5.98
C LEU A 48 -0.29 -9.52 -6.02
N ALA A 49 0.60 -8.54 -5.94
CA ALA A 49 2.04 -8.80 -5.81
C ALA A 49 2.37 -9.50 -4.49
N HIS A 50 1.70 -9.17 -3.38
CA HIS A 50 1.79 -9.97 -2.16
C HIS A 50 1.32 -11.41 -2.36
N ALA A 51 0.27 -11.63 -3.16
CA ALA A 51 -0.18 -12.98 -3.49
C ALA A 51 0.84 -13.77 -4.33
N GLU A 52 1.62 -13.09 -5.19
CA GLU A 52 2.70 -13.71 -5.96
C GLU A 52 3.87 -14.16 -5.08
N HIS A 53 4.22 -13.36 -4.06
CA HIS A 53 5.34 -13.60 -3.15
C HIS A 53 4.95 -14.37 -1.87
N GLY A 54 3.66 -14.47 -1.56
CA GLY A 54 3.11 -14.95 -0.29
C GLY A 54 2.52 -16.35 -0.32
N GLY A 55 2.99 -17.23 -1.24
CA GLY A 55 2.54 -18.62 -1.33
C GLY A 55 2.86 -19.48 -0.10
N SER A 56 2.91 -20.80 -0.27
CA SER A 56 3.19 -21.76 0.83
C SER A 56 4.55 -21.57 1.52
N ASN A 57 5.47 -20.78 0.93
CA ASN A 57 6.69 -20.31 1.56
C ASN A 57 6.89 -18.83 1.21
N PRO A 58 6.40 -17.88 2.04
CA PRO A 58 6.44 -16.46 1.71
C PRO A 58 7.88 -15.94 1.64
N ASP A 59 8.24 -15.32 0.52
CA ASP A 59 9.55 -14.67 0.39
C ASP A 59 9.54 -13.35 1.17
N PHE A 60 10.11 -13.40 2.38
CA PHE A 60 10.18 -12.25 3.27
C PHE A 60 10.89 -11.06 2.65
N LEU A 61 12.00 -11.29 1.93
CA LEU A 61 12.78 -10.20 1.33
C LEU A 61 12.04 -9.57 0.15
N ALA A 62 11.36 -10.39 -0.66
CA ALA A 62 10.54 -9.88 -1.76
C ALA A 62 9.38 -9.02 -1.23
N ASN A 63 8.68 -9.48 -0.19
CA ASN A 63 7.62 -8.69 0.44
C ASN A 63 8.16 -7.38 1.06
N LEU A 64 9.32 -7.43 1.71
CA LEU A 64 9.95 -6.23 2.27
C LEU A 64 10.34 -5.21 1.19
N ALA A 65 10.88 -5.69 0.07
CA ALA A 65 11.26 -4.85 -1.07
C ALA A 65 10.04 -4.24 -1.77
N LEU A 66 8.95 -5.01 -1.89
CA LEU A 66 7.67 -4.54 -2.42
C LEU A 66 7.13 -3.39 -1.56
N GLU A 67 7.11 -3.57 -0.25
CA GLU A 67 6.66 -2.56 0.71
C GLU A 67 7.52 -1.29 0.66
N PHE A 68 8.84 -1.44 0.63
CA PHE A 68 9.75 -0.30 0.50
C PHE A 68 9.53 0.47 -0.81
N ARG A 69 9.32 -0.22 -1.93
CA ARG A 69 9.07 0.40 -3.23
C ARG A 69 7.75 1.17 -3.23
N THR A 70 6.69 0.59 -2.67
CA THR A 70 5.39 1.25 -2.53
C THR A 70 5.50 2.49 -1.64
N ASP A 71 6.16 2.37 -0.49
CA ASP A 71 6.38 3.49 0.43
C ASP A 71 7.13 4.63 -0.26
N LEU A 72 8.21 4.32 -0.99
CA LEU A 72 9.00 5.31 -1.73
C LEU A 72 8.19 5.96 -2.84
N PHE A 73 7.40 5.19 -3.59
CA PHE A 73 6.51 5.70 -4.63
C PHE A 73 5.50 6.69 -4.04
N GLN A 74 4.77 6.28 -2.99
CA GLN A 74 3.79 7.13 -2.32
C GLN A 74 4.43 8.35 -1.66
N SER A 75 5.65 8.24 -1.16
CA SER A 75 6.31 9.34 -0.47
C SER A 75 7.02 10.32 -1.39
N ALA A 76 7.59 9.89 -2.52
CA ALA A 76 8.47 10.73 -3.33
C ALA A 76 7.88 11.08 -4.70
N SER A 77 6.97 10.28 -5.26
CA SER A 77 6.40 10.55 -6.57
C SER A 77 5.49 11.79 -6.56
N THR A 78 5.57 12.58 -7.65
CA THR A 78 4.66 13.69 -7.99
C THR A 78 3.68 13.31 -9.10
N SER A 79 3.56 12.01 -9.41
CA SER A 79 2.66 11.56 -10.47
C SER A 79 1.20 11.59 -10.00
N ALA A 80 0.27 11.72 -10.97
CA ALA A 80 -1.16 11.76 -10.68
C ALA A 80 -1.66 10.48 -9.99
N GLU A 81 -1.04 9.34 -10.29
CA GLU A 81 -1.29 8.04 -9.67
C GLU A 81 -0.93 8.05 -8.18
N ALA A 82 0.24 8.59 -7.84
CA ALA A 82 0.67 8.71 -6.45
C ALA A 82 -0.21 9.69 -5.67
N ASP A 83 -0.67 10.77 -6.32
CA ASP A 83 -1.64 11.70 -5.75
C ASP A 83 -2.99 11.04 -5.50
N ALA A 84 -3.51 10.23 -6.43
CA ALA A 84 -4.77 9.52 -6.26
C ALA A 84 -4.75 8.58 -5.04
N VAL A 85 -3.66 7.83 -4.86
CA VAL A 85 -3.48 6.96 -3.68
C VAL A 85 -3.40 7.79 -2.40
N ARG A 86 -2.67 8.92 -2.40
CA ARG A 86 -2.60 9.81 -1.23
C ARG A 86 -3.97 10.39 -0.87
N GLN A 87 -4.73 10.85 -1.86
CA GLN A 87 -6.08 11.39 -1.63
C GLN A 87 -7.02 10.37 -0.99
N TYR A 88 -6.94 9.10 -1.41
CA TYR A 88 -7.68 8.02 -0.77
C TYR A 88 -7.21 7.79 0.68
N MET A 89 -5.89 7.71 0.92
CA MET A 89 -5.36 7.49 2.27
C MET A 89 -5.63 8.66 3.23
N GLU A 90 -5.81 9.88 2.71
CA GLU A 90 -6.18 11.08 3.48
C GLU A 90 -7.70 11.17 3.73
N SER A 91 -8.54 10.61 2.85
CA SER A 91 -10.00 10.59 3.03
C SER A 91 -10.44 9.52 4.04
N GLU A 92 -9.69 8.44 4.14
CA GLU A 92 -9.81 7.47 5.22
C GLU A 92 -9.27 8.08 6.52
N THR A 93 -10.16 8.49 7.43
CA THR A 93 -9.81 8.80 8.83
C THR A 93 -9.36 7.51 9.54
N GLN A 94 -8.17 7.02 9.23
CA GLN A 94 -7.57 5.93 9.97
C GLN A 94 -6.90 6.50 11.21
N ASP A 95 -7.55 6.33 12.36
CA ASP A 95 -6.79 6.02 13.58
C ASP A 95 -5.90 4.83 13.20
N ILE A 96 -4.62 5.07 12.96
CA ILE A 96 -3.63 4.02 12.73
C ILE A 96 -3.13 3.59 14.12
N PRO A 97 -3.69 2.56 14.79
CA PRO A 97 -2.98 1.95 15.88
C PRO A 97 -1.69 1.35 15.30
N PHE A 98 -0.57 1.93 15.74
CA PHE A 98 0.83 1.65 15.42
C PHE A 98 1.31 0.18 15.59
N LYS A 99 0.43 -0.82 15.64
CA LYS A 99 0.83 -2.20 15.96
C LYS A 99 0.34 -3.16 14.89
N ILE A 100 1.28 -3.80 14.16
CA ILE A 100 1.27 -5.25 13.84
C ILE A 100 2.61 -5.68 13.20
N ALA A 101 3.35 -6.54 13.92
CA ALA A 101 4.33 -7.57 13.55
C ALA A 101 5.37 -7.39 12.38
N LEU A 102 6.64 -7.41 12.81
CA LEU A 102 7.93 -7.61 12.10
C LEU A 102 8.20 -6.82 10.80
N VAL A 103 7.41 -6.94 9.72
CA VAL A 103 7.59 -6.13 8.49
C VAL A 103 7.26 -4.66 8.78
N ASN A 104 6.21 -4.39 9.56
CA ASN A 104 5.91 -3.01 9.99
C ASN A 104 6.93 -2.43 10.99
N ASN A 105 7.65 -3.27 11.74
CA ASN A 105 8.74 -2.80 12.62
C ASN A 105 9.98 -2.36 11.83
N ILE A 106 10.18 -2.92 10.63
CA ILE A 106 11.25 -2.45 9.74
C ILE A 106 10.73 -1.22 8.95
N ARG A 107 9.46 -1.22 8.52
CA ARG A 107 8.83 -0.04 7.90
C ARG A 107 8.86 1.21 8.78
N SER A 108 8.66 1.06 10.09
CA SER A 108 8.73 2.19 11.04
C SER A 108 10.10 2.87 11.10
N LEU A 109 11.18 2.20 10.65
CA LEU A 109 12.51 2.79 10.57
C LEU A 109 12.65 3.79 9.41
N TRP A 110 12.00 3.54 8.28
CA TRP A 110 12.16 4.38 7.08
C TRP A 110 10.97 5.28 6.78
N LEU A 111 9.76 4.96 7.24
CA LEU A 111 8.58 5.78 6.98
C LEU A 111 8.76 7.25 7.40
N PRO A 112 9.27 7.57 8.61
CA PRO A 112 9.49 8.97 9.01
C PRO A 112 10.52 9.69 8.12
N VAL A 113 11.56 8.97 7.68
CA VAL A 113 12.61 9.51 6.81
C VAL A 113 12.05 9.79 5.43
N MET A 114 11.36 8.82 4.83
CA MET A 114 10.78 8.93 3.49
C MET A 114 9.67 9.98 3.41
N TRP A 115 8.84 10.10 4.44
CA TRP A 115 7.84 11.16 4.53
C TRP A 115 8.48 12.55 4.58
N SER A 116 9.52 12.71 5.40
CA SER A 116 10.23 13.99 5.54
C SER A 116 10.94 14.38 4.23
N MET A 117 11.69 13.44 3.65
CA MET A 117 12.36 13.64 2.36
C MET A 117 11.37 13.89 1.23
N GLY A 118 10.26 13.15 1.22
CA GLY A 118 9.18 13.28 0.24
C GLY A 118 8.53 14.67 0.27
N ARG A 119 8.25 15.20 1.47
CA ARG A 119 7.73 16.57 1.62
C ARG A 119 8.71 17.61 1.10
N VAL A 120 10.00 17.49 1.46
CA VAL A 120 11.05 18.41 0.99
C VAL A 120 11.19 18.34 -0.54
N TYR A 121 11.24 17.13 -1.10
CA TYR A 121 11.35 16.92 -2.54
C TYR A 121 10.17 17.53 -3.31
N ARG A 122 8.93 17.27 -2.86
CA ARG A 122 7.74 17.86 -3.48
C ARG A 122 7.72 19.39 -3.35
N PHE A 123 8.07 19.92 -2.18
CA PHE A 123 8.17 21.36 -1.97
C PHE A 123 9.16 22.01 -2.94
N LEU A 124 10.37 21.44 -3.07
CA LEU A 124 11.37 21.94 -4.01
C LEU A 124 10.87 21.91 -5.46
N ASN A 125 10.22 20.83 -5.88
CA ASN A 125 9.67 20.73 -7.24
C ASN A 125 8.47 21.65 -7.49
N SER A 126 7.68 21.99 -6.47
CA SER A 126 6.60 22.97 -6.58
C SER A 126 7.07 24.41 -6.74
N ILE A 127 8.34 24.71 -6.40
CA ILE A 127 8.95 26.04 -6.58
C ILE A 127 9.54 26.19 -7.99
N VAL A 128 9.95 25.06 -8.59
CA VAL A 128 10.64 25.03 -9.89
C VAL A 128 9.65 24.83 -11.07
N SER A 129 8.41 24.43 -10.79
CA SER A 129 7.32 24.28 -11.76
C SER A 129 6.44 25.53 -11.81
#